data_AF-A0A9N8MQD7-F1
#
_entry.id   AF-A0A9N8MQD7-F1
#
_cell.length_a   1.000
_cell.length_b   1.000
_cell.length_c   1.000
_cell.angle_alpha   90.00
_cell.angle_beta   90.00
_cell.angle_gamma   90.00
#
_symmetry.space_group_name_H-M   'P 1'
#
loop_
_entity.id
_entity.type
_entity.pdbx_description
1 polymer ?
#
loop_
_entity_poly.entity_id
_entity_poly.type
_entity_poly.pdbx_seq_one_letter_code
_entity_poly.pdbx_strand_id
1 'polypeptide(L)'
;MKKLILGIAIVSSAFFFGQKQEKPDVNAQLQASNKAAMDAYQSKNYAVAAPKFVEVYNLMKTNGQDDKIYMYYAGLSYALANNVDESIKIYTDLINSGFTGVQTQYTAKDVKTGEVTSLNKGIWEGLKNTKSKDYTDFKTEQTKSVEPDLYETLSTLLLNAKKNDEALALIEKGLAKYPNNAKLKEYQGSALYATGNTDKFLTNLKEQLAKNPNDATNWYNLGVLQAKTPATETDAIASFQKAIELAGTNTALLNNSYQNLVYTSLGDDAKAVESINTLRKSNPDEATKLIEARKGRFNKALPYAEKWLQTNPENIDAVTTLREIYSITKNQAKATEMKAKQAELEAKQPKQ
;
A
#
# COMPACT_ATOMS: atom_id res chain seq x y z
N MET A 1 -5.16 -10.45 0.52
CA MET A 1 -5.48 -11.75 -0.11
C MET A 1 -6.81 -12.36 0.31
N LYS A 2 -7.20 -12.43 1.61
CA LYS A 2 -8.52 -12.97 2.02
C LYS A 2 -9.75 -12.26 1.38
N LYS A 3 -9.66 -10.95 1.07
CA LYS A 3 -10.75 -10.19 0.44
C LYS A 3 -11.00 -10.53 -1.04
N LEU A 4 -10.00 -11.02 -1.77
CA LEU A 4 -10.13 -11.33 -3.20
C LEU A 4 -10.86 -12.65 -3.48
N ILE A 5 -10.85 -13.58 -2.52
CA ILE A 5 -11.49 -14.89 -2.63
C ILE A 5 -13.03 -14.75 -2.70
N LEU A 6 -13.59 -13.70 -2.08
CA LEU A 6 -15.04 -13.47 -2.06
C LEU A 6 -15.62 -13.11 -3.46
N GLY A 7 -14.83 -12.51 -4.35
CA GLY A 7 -15.29 -12.18 -5.71
C GLY A 7 -15.45 -13.40 -6.62
N ILE A 8 -14.74 -14.48 -6.33
CA ILE A 8 -14.73 -15.71 -7.15
C ILE A 8 -16.05 -16.47 -7.01
N ALA A 9 -16.72 -16.36 -5.85
CA ALA A 9 -18.03 -16.97 -5.62
C ALA A 9 -19.14 -16.39 -6.54
N ILE A 10 -18.92 -15.21 -7.13
CA ILE A 10 -19.85 -14.57 -8.07
C ILE A 10 -19.63 -15.10 -9.49
N VAL A 11 -18.42 -15.50 -9.85
CA VAL A 11 -18.11 -16.10 -11.17
C VAL A 11 -18.67 -17.52 -11.29
N SER A 12 -18.92 -18.21 -10.17
CA SER A 12 -19.56 -19.53 -10.15
C SER A 12 -21.07 -19.52 -10.38
N SER A 13 -21.74 -18.36 -10.38
CA SER A 13 -23.21 -18.28 -10.32
C SER A 13 -23.88 -17.57 -11.49
N ALA A 14 -23.53 -17.86 -12.76
CA ALA A 14 -24.47 -17.69 -13.88
C ALA A 14 -23.90 -18.14 -15.23
N PHE A 15 -24.26 -19.32 -15.72
CA PHE A 15 -24.43 -19.51 -17.17
C PHE A 15 -25.55 -20.51 -17.44
N PHE A 16 -26.78 -20.01 -17.57
CA PHE A 16 -27.83 -20.67 -18.34
C PHE A 16 -28.08 -19.78 -19.55
N PHE A 17 -27.61 -20.23 -20.72
CA PHE A 17 -27.78 -19.49 -21.96
C PHE A 17 -29.27 -19.47 -22.35
N GLY A 18 -29.81 -18.28 -22.58
CA GLY A 18 -31.09 -18.13 -23.26
C GLY A 18 -31.00 -18.74 -24.66
N GLN A 19 -31.92 -19.65 -24.99
CA GLN A 19 -31.95 -20.47 -26.21
C GLN A 19 -32.23 -19.69 -27.51
N LYS A 20 -31.57 -18.57 -27.79
CA LYS A 20 -31.74 -17.88 -29.08
C LYS A 20 -30.41 -17.76 -29.81
N GLN A 21 -30.21 -18.73 -30.72
CA GLN A 21 -29.34 -18.69 -31.90
C GLN A 21 -27.83 -18.47 -31.67
N GLU A 22 -27.18 -19.29 -30.84
CA GLU A 22 -25.70 -19.36 -30.80
C GLU A 22 -25.16 -20.75 -31.11
N LYS A 23 -23.96 -20.79 -31.69
CA LYS A 23 -23.24 -22.00 -32.11
C LYS A 23 -23.01 -22.93 -30.90
N PRO A 24 -23.58 -24.16 -30.88
CA PRO A 24 -23.52 -25.06 -29.73
C PRO A 24 -22.10 -25.31 -29.18
N ASP A 25 -21.11 -25.38 -30.08
CA ASP A 25 -19.71 -25.68 -29.74
C ASP A 25 -19.02 -24.57 -28.92
N VAL A 26 -19.34 -23.29 -29.19
CA VAL A 26 -18.70 -22.15 -28.50
C VAL A 26 -19.14 -22.08 -27.05
N ASN A 27 -20.40 -22.39 -26.76
CA ASN A 27 -20.94 -22.41 -25.39
C ASN A 27 -20.35 -23.56 -24.56
N ALA A 28 -20.23 -24.75 -25.14
CA ALA A 28 -19.59 -25.89 -24.49
C ALA A 28 -18.11 -25.59 -24.18
N GLN A 29 -17.40 -24.99 -25.14
CA GLN A 29 -16.01 -24.56 -24.95
C GLN A 29 -15.86 -23.51 -23.84
N LEU A 30 -16.74 -22.51 -23.82
CA LEU A 30 -16.74 -21.48 -22.79
C LEU A 30 -16.92 -22.08 -21.39
N GLN A 31 -17.88 -22.98 -21.22
CA GLN A 31 -18.12 -23.65 -19.94
C GLN A 31 -16.92 -24.49 -19.49
N ALA A 32 -16.34 -25.26 -20.41
CA ALA A 32 -15.16 -26.07 -20.13
C ALA A 32 -13.95 -25.20 -19.72
N SER A 33 -13.69 -24.12 -20.46
CA SER A 33 -12.57 -23.21 -20.18
C SER A 33 -12.78 -22.41 -18.89
N ASN A 34 -14.01 -21.99 -18.57
CA ASN A 34 -14.31 -21.35 -17.29
C ASN A 34 -14.13 -22.30 -16.11
N LYS A 35 -14.62 -23.54 -16.22
CA LYS A 35 -14.41 -24.55 -15.18
C LYS A 35 -12.91 -24.80 -14.95
N ALA A 36 -12.16 -24.99 -16.03
CA ALA A 36 -10.71 -25.22 -15.96
C ALA A 36 -9.97 -24.02 -15.32
N ALA A 37 -10.33 -22.79 -15.67
CA ALA A 37 -9.76 -21.59 -15.06
C ALA A 37 -9.99 -21.56 -13.54
N MET A 38 -11.23 -21.82 -13.12
CA MET A 38 -11.65 -21.76 -11.72
C MET A 38 -11.04 -22.88 -10.88
N ASP A 39 -11.04 -24.12 -11.38
CA ASP A 39 -10.42 -25.27 -10.70
C ASP A 39 -8.91 -25.04 -10.50
N ALA A 40 -8.22 -24.57 -11.55
CA ALA A 40 -6.80 -24.26 -11.51
C ALA A 40 -6.50 -23.13 -10.51
N TYR A 41 -7.31 -22.06 -10.52
CA TYR A 41 -7.15 -20.95 -9.59
C TYR A 41 -7.36 -21.38 -8.13
N GLN A 42 -8.40 -22.18 -7.86
CA GLN A 42 -8.70 -22.70 -6.52
C GLN A 42 -7.58 -23.63 -6.00
N SER A 43 -7.00 -24.42 -6.90
CA SER A 43 -5.86 -25.28 -6.62
C SER A 43 -4.52 -24.52 -6.62
N LYS A 44 -4.55 -23.17 -6.73
CA LYS A 44 -3.38 -22.28 -6.78
C LYS A 44 -2.41 -22.58 -7.93
N ASN A 45 -2.88 -23.27 -8.96
CA ASN A 45 -2.15 -23.50 -10.20
C ASN A 45 -2.34 -22.30 -11.14
N TYR A 46 -1.74 -21.18 -10.76
CA TYR A 46 -1.96 -19.90 -11.43
C TYR A 46 -1.41 -19.86 -12.86
N ALA A 47 -0.35 -20.63 -13.15
CA ALA A 47 0.21 -20.78 -14.49
C ALA A 47 -0.80 -21.38 -15.48
N VAL A 48 -1.68 -22.27 -15.01
CA VAL A 48 -2.78 -22.83 -15.82
C VAL A 48 -4.01 -21.92 -15.80
N ALA A 49 -4.33 -21.32 -14.66
CA ALA A 49 -5.51 -20.47 -14.52
C ALA A 49 -5.45 -19.22 -15.42
N ALA A 50 -4.29 -18.56 -15.49
CA ALA A 50 -4.13 -17.29 -16.19
C ALA A 50 -4.52 -17.33 -17.68
N PRO A 51 -3.93 -18.20 -18.52
CA PRO A 51 -4.31 -18.29 -19.93
C PRO A 51 -5.76 -18.76 -20.11
N LYS A 52 -6.30 -19.57 -19.19
CA LYS A 52 -7.69 -20.00 -19.24
C LYS A 52 -8.68 -18.86 -18.98
N PHE A 53 -8.38 -17.94 -18.07
CA PHE A 53 -9.18 -16.72 -17.91
C PHE A 53 -9.15 -15.81 -19.13
N VAL A 54 -7.99 -15.70 -19.82
CA VAL A 54 -7.91 -14.97 -21.11
C VAL A 54 -8.76 -15.66 -22.18
N GLU A 55 -8.73 -16.99 -22.24
CA GLU A 55 -9.56 -17.76 -23.18
C GLU A 55 -11.06 -17.52 -22.94
N VAL A 56 -11.50 -17.54 -21.68
CA VAL A 56 -12.89 -17.24 -21.30
C VAL A 56 -13.30 -15.84 -21.74
N TYR A 57 -12.47 -14.82 -21.46
CA TYR A 57 -12.72 -13.45 -21.91
C TYR A 57 -12.88 -13.37 -23.44
N ASN A 58 -11.96 -13.99 -24.19
CA ASN A 58 -11.99 -13.94 -25.65
C ASN A 58 -13.23 -14.62 -26.22
N LEU A 59 -13.63 -15.79 -25.70
CA LEU A 59 -14.84 -16.49 -26.12
C LEU A 59 -16.10 -15.65 -25.83
N MET A 60 -16.20 -15.05 -24.65
CA MET A 60 -17.31 -14.15 -24.32
C MET A 60 -17.35 -12.94 -25.25
N LYS A 61 -16.19 -12.34 -25.53
CA LYS A 61 -16.08 -11.19 -26.43
C LYS A 61 -16.53 -11.52 -27.85
N THR A 62 -16.25 -12.73 -28.34
CA THR A 62 -16.74 -13.18 -29.67
C THR A 62 -18.27 -13.29 -29.73
N ASN A 63 -18.93 -13.48 -28.58
CA ASN A 63 -20.39 -13.47 -28.44
C ASN A 63 -20.94 -12.09 -28.02
N GLY A 64 -20.15 -11.02 -28.18
CA GLY A 64 -20.57 -9.66 -27.85
C GLY A 64 -20.59 -9.32 -26.36
N GLN A 65 -20.04 -10.18 -25.49
CA GLN A 65 -19.96 -9.97 -24.05
C GLN A 65 -18.54 -9.52 -23.65
N ASP A 66 -18.36 -8.24 -23.34
CA ASP A 66 -17.07 -7.66 -22.95
C ASP A 66 -16.87 -7.64 -21.41
N ASP A 67 -16.98 -8.81 -20.77
CA ASP A 67 -16.82 -8.92 -19.32
C ASP A 67 -15.33 -8.97 -18.92
N LYS A 68 -14.75 -7.79 -18.71
CA LYS A 68 -13.33 -7.62 -18.37
C LYS A 68 -12.96 -8.16 -16.97
N ILE A 69 -13.90 -8.67 -16.16
CA ILE A 69 -13.56 -9.30 -14.87
C ILE A 69 -12.65 -10.51 -15.06
N TYR A 70 -12.80 -11.24 -16.17
CA TYR A 70 -11.92 -12.37 -16.50
C TYR A 70 -10.50 -11.91 -16.82
N MET A 71 -10.34 -10.76 -17.48
CA MET A 71 -9.03 -10.15 -17.68
C MET A 71 -8.40 -9.72 -16.34
N TYR A 72 -9.18 -9.21 -15.38
CA TYR A 72 -8.69 -8.95 -14.03
C TYR A 72 -8.14 -10.20 -13.35
N TYR A 73 -8.87 -11.32 -13.39
CA TYR A 73 -8.40 -12.60 -12.84
C TYR A 73 -7.23 -13.20 -13.61
N ALA A 74 -7.16 -13.01 -14.92
CA ALA A 74 -6.01 -13.40 -15.74
C ALA A 74 -4.75 -12.64 -15.30
N GLY A 75 -4.84 -11.31 -15.21
CA GLY A 75 -3.73 -10.46 -14.77
C GLY A 75 -3.22 -10.84 -13.38
N LEU A 76 -4.13 -11.06 -12.43
CA LEU A 76 -3.79 -11.54 -11.09
C LEU A 76 -3.10 -12.90 -11.12
N SER A 77 -3.63 -13.84 -11.90
CA SER A 77 -3.08 -15.18 -12.00
C SER A 77 -1.68 -15.16 -12.64
N TYR A 78 -1.45 -14.31 -13.64
CA TYR A 78 -0.10 -14.11 -14.19
C TYR A 78 0.86 -13.53 -13.15
N ALA A 79 0.44 -12.56 -12.34
CA ALA A 79 1.26 -12.03 -11.24
C ALA A 79 1.63 -13.13 -10.23
N LEU A 80 0.66 -13.94 -9.82
CA LEU A 80 0.86 -15.04 -8.86
C LEU A 80 1.68 -16.20 -9.45
N ALA A 81 1.70 -16.35 -10.77
CA ALA A 81 2.56 -17.28 -11.51
C ALA A 81 3.95 -16.69 -11.82
N ASN A 82 4.29 -15.50 -11.30
CA ASN A 82 5.52 -14.77 -11.56
C ASN A 82 5.74 -14.41 -13.05
N ASN A 83 4.68 -14.38 -13.85
CA ASN A 83 4.69 -13.84 -15.21
C ASN A 83 4.35 -12.34 -15.16
N VAL A 84 5.34 -11.56 -14.75
CA VAL A 84 5.18 -10.13 -14.43
C VAL A 84 4.83 -9.31 -15.68
N ASP A 85 5.42 -9.60 -16.84
CA ASP A 85 5.21 -8.81 -18.06
C ASP A 85 3.77 -8.90 -18.58
N GLU A 86 3.20 -10.12 -18.66
CA GLU A 86 1.81 -10.28 -19.12
C GLU A 86 0.83 -9.69 -18.10
N SER A 87 1.13 -9.80 -16.81
CA SER A 87 0.32 -9.16 -15.77
C SER A 87 0.32 -7.64 -15.88
N ILE A 88 1.49 -7.01 -16.06
CA ILE A 88 1.64 -5.57 -16.26
C ILE A 88 0.80 -5.09 -17.45
N LYS A 89 0.90 -5.79 -18.58
CA LYS A 89 0.15 -5.47 -19.81
C LYS A 89 -1.35 -5.51 -19.56
N ILE A 90 -1.85 -6.60 -18.97
CA ILE A 90 -3.28 -6.76 -18.69
C ILE A 90 -3.80 -5.68 -17.74
N TYR A 91 -3.12 -5.43 -16.63
CA TYR A 91 -3.56 -4.40 -15.69
C TYR A 91 -3.49 -2.99 -16.28
N THR A 92 -2.51 -2.71 -17.13
CA THR A 92 -2.42 -1.44 -17.87
C THR A 92 -3.63 -1.26 -18.80
N ASP A 93 -3.98 -2.29 -19.56
CA ASP A 93 -5.15 -2.28 -20.45
C ASP A 93 -6.46 -2.08 -19.69
N LEU A 94 -6.62 -2.77 -18.54
CA LEU A 94 -7.79 -2.60 -17.68
C LEU A 94 -7.94 -1.16 -17.19
N ILE A 95 -6.87 -0.57 -16.66
CA ILE A 95 -6.87 0.82 -16.18
C ILE A 95 -7.15 1.80 -17.32
N ASN A 96 -6.55 1.59 -18.50
CA ASN A 96 -6.75 2.45 -19.66
C ASN A 96 -8.16 2.34 -20.24
N SER A 97 -8.81 1.18 -20.10
CA SER A 97 -10.20 0.97 -20.51
C SER A 97 -11.24 1.58 -19.55
N GLY A 98 -10.80 2.12 -18.40
CA GLY A 98 -11.69 2.61 -17.34
C GLY A 98 -12.43 1.50 -16.60
N PHE A 99 -11.91 0.27 -16.61
CA PHE A 99 -12.52 -0.86 -15.91
C PHE A 99 -12.52 -0.65 -14.39
N THR A 100 -13.71 -0.71 -13.79
CA THR A 100 -13.88 -0.54 -12.33
C THR A 100 -14.19 -1.85 -11.61
N GLY A 101 -14.55 -2.91 -12.35
CA GLY A 101 -15.05 -4.18 -11.83
C GLY A 101 -16.33 -4.10 -11.00
N VAL A 102 -17.03 -2.96 -11.03
CA VAL A 102 -18.33 -2.82 -10.39
C VAL A 102 -19.34 -3.66 -11.17
N GLN A 103 -20.01 -4.57 -10.47
CA GLN A 103 -21.06 -5.44 -10.99
C GLN A 103 -22.36 -5.19 -10.23
N THR A 104 -23.48 -5.35 -10.93
CA THR A 104 -24.81 -5.31 -10.29
C THR A 104 -25.17 -6.71 -9.80
N GLN A 105 -25.29 -6.88 -8.49
CA GLN A 105 -25.85 -8.06 -7.88
C GLN A 105 -27.37 -7.95 -7.84
N TYR A 106 -28.05 -9.04 -8.19
CA TYR A 106 -29.50 -9.15 -8.15
C TYR A 106 -29.85 -10.10 -7.02
N THR A 107 -30.53 -9.61 -5.98
CA THR A 107 -30.84 -10.41 -4.79
C THR A 107 -32.33 -10.53 -4.56
N ALA A 108 -32.75 -11.64 -3.98
CA ALA A 108 -34.12 -11.84 -3.52
C ALA A 108 -34.13 -12.69 -2.24
N LYS A 109 -35.10 -12.43 -1.37
CA LYS A 109 -35.32 -13.20 -0.16
C LYS A 109 -36.19 -14.42 -0.45
N ASP A 110 -35.64 -15.60 -0.22
CA ASP A 110 -36.39 -16.85 -0.29
C ASP A 110 -37.42 -16.90 0.86
N VAL A 111 -38.68 -17.17 0.53
CA VAL A 111 -39.80 -17.11 1.49
C VAL A 111 -39.78 -18.31 2.44
N LYS A 112 -39.26 -19.46 2.02
CA LYS A 112 -39.25 -20.69 2.83
C LYS A 112 -38.15 -20.65 3.87
N THR A 113 -36.97 -20.18 3.49
CA THR A 113 -35.78 -20.14 4.36
C THR A 113 -35.60 -18.79 5.05
N GLY A 114 -36.14 -17.71 4.47
CA GLY A 114 -35.91 -16.35 4.92
C GLY A 114 -34.54 -15.79 4.52
N GLU A 115 -33.73 -16.53 3.77
CA GLU A 115 -32.38 -16.11 3.37
C GLU A 115 -32.40 -15.19 2.15
N VAL A 116 -31.47 -14.23 2.11
CA VAL A 116 -31.23 -13.40 0.92
C VAL A 116 -30.25 -14.13 0.02
N THR A 117 -30.68 -14.44 -1.19
CA THR A 117 -29.88 -15.16 -2.19
C THR A 117 -29.54 -14.25 -3.36
N SER A 118 -28.35 -14.44 -3.93
CA SER A 118 -27.97 -13.80 -5.19
C SER A 118 -28.45 -14.65 -6.36
N LEU A 119 -29.08 -13.99 -7.34
CA LEU A 119 -29.69 -14.60 -8.50
C LEU A 119 -29.06 -14.04 -9.78
N ASN A 120 -29.07 -14.82 -10.85
CA ASN A 120 -28.80 -14.30 -12.18
C ASN A 120 -29.89 -13.28 -12.57
N LYS A 121 -29.52 -12.22 -13.30
CA LYS A 121 -30.44 -11.17 -13.79
C LYS A 121 -31.70 -11.73 -14.46
N GLY A 122 -31.57 -12.69 -15.38
CA GLY A 122 -32.71 -13.25 -16.11
C GLY A 122 -33.66 -14.05 -15.22
N ILE A 123 -33.12 -14.83 -14.28
CA ILE A 123 -33.91 -15.54 -13.27
C ILE A 123 -34.60 -14.53 -12.35
N TRP A 124 -33.86 -13.53 -11.87
CA TRP A 124 -34.38 -12.48 -10.99
C TRP A 124 -35.52 -11.70 -11.67
N GLU A 125 -35.35 -11.29 -12.93
CA GLU A 125 -36.37 -10.60 -13.72
C GLU A 125 -37.57 -11.51 -13.98
N GLY A 126 -37.34 -12.78 -14.33
CA GLY A 126 -38.41 -13.76 -14.53
C GLY A 126 -39.25 -13.96 -13.28
N LEU A 127 -38.61 -14.21 -12.13
CA LEU A 127 -39.28 -14.40 -10.84
C LEU A 127 -40.03 -13.14 -10.38
N LYS A 128 -39.43 -11.97 -10.58
CA LYS A 128 -40.05 -10.68 -10.26
C LYS A 128 -41.27 -10.39 -11.13
N ASN A 129 -41.15 -10.59 -12.45
CA ASN A 129 -42.22 -10.29 -13.41
C ASN A 129 -43.39 -11.26 -13.31
N THR A 130 -43.12 -12.52 -13.00
CA THR A 130 -44.15 -13.56 -12.77
C THR A 130 -44.76 -13.50 -11.37
N LYS A 131 -44.30 -12.59 -10.50
CA LYS A 131 -44.72 -12.46 -9.10
C LYS A 131 -44.65 -13.81 -8.36
N SER A 132 -43.48 -14.45 -8.43
CA SER A 132 -43.23 -15.71 -7.74
C SER A 132 -43.62 -15.62 -6.26
N LYS A 133 -44.28 -16.67 -5.74
CA LYS A 133 -44.64 -16.78 -4.32
C LYS A 133 -43.47 -17.28 -3.46
N ASP A 134 -42.44 -17.86 -4.09
CA ASP A 134 -41.28 -18.42 -3.40
C ASP A 134 -40.22 -17.36 -3.06
N TYR A 135 -40.27 -16.17 -3.68
CA TYR A 135 -39.29 -15.10 -3.48
C TYR A 135 -39.96 -13.73 -3.24
N THR A 136 -39.34 -12.94 -2.37
CA THR A 136 -39.76 -11.57 -2.01
C THR A 136 -38.53 -10.65 -1.92
N ASP A 137 -38.73 -9.36 -1.65
CA ASP A 137 -37.66 -8.38 -1.41
C ASP A 137 -36.58 -8.33 -2.51
N PHE A 138 -37.02 -8.22 -3.76
CA PHE A 138 -36.15 -8.15 -4.93
C PHE A 138 -35.36 -6.84 -4.95
N LYS A 139 -34.04 -6.92 -4.77
CA LYS A 139 -33.12 -5.78 -4.71
C LYS A 139 -31.98 -5.91 -5.71
N THR A 140 -31.37 -4.76 -6.01
CA THR A 140 -30.14 -4.67 -6.77
C THR A 140 -29.10 -3.90 -5.97
N GLU A 141 -27.88 -4.41 -5.92
CA GLU A 141 -26.77 -3.77 -5.20
C GLU A 141 -25.53 -3.72 -6.10
N GLN A 142 -24.75 -2.63 -6.02
CA GLN A 142 -23.48 -2.55 -6.75
C GLN A 142 -22.36 -3.12 -5.90
N THR A 143 -21.49 -3.94 -6.50
CA THR A 143 -20.27 -4.38 -5.83
C THR A 143 -19.31 -3.22 -5.61
N LYS A 144 -18.38 -3.41 -4.67
CA LYS A 144 -17.26 -2.48 -4.52
C LYS A 144 -16.38 -2.52 -5.76
N SER A 145 -15.90 -1.36 -6.16
CA SER A 145 -14.92 -1.26 -7.24
C SER A 145 -13.62 -1.96 -6.87
N VAL A 146 -13.05 -2.68 -7.83
CA VAL A 146 -11.68 -3.23 -7.77
C VAL A 146 -10.65 -2.27 -8.34
N GLU A 147 -11.06 -1.08 -8.81
CA GLU A 147 -10.17 -0.09 -9.41
C GLU A 147 -9.00 0.31 -8.49
N PRO A 148 -9.20 0.55 -7.17
CA PRO A 148 -8.07 0.76 -6.26
C PRO A 148 -7.06 -0.39 -6.27
N ASP A 149 -7.55 -1.64 -6.31
CA ASP A 149 -6.71 -2.84 -6.34
C ASP A 149 -5.92 -2.94 -7.67
N LEU A 150 -6.47 -2.43 -8.78
CA LEU A 150 -5.74 -2.35 -10.07
C LEU A 150 -4.51 -1.44 -9.93
N TYR A 151 -4.72 -0.24 -9.38
CA TYR A 151 -3.62 0.71 -9.15
C TYR A 151 -2.58 0.14 -8.18
N GLU A 152 -3.01 -0.46 -7.07
CA GLU A 152 -2.09 -1.08 -6.10
C GLU A 152 -1.25 -2.21 -6.72
N THR A 153 -1.92 -3.12 -7.45
CA THR A 153 -1.29 -4.29 -8.03
C THR A 153 -0.29 -3.90 -9.11
N LEU A 154 -0.70 -3.05 -10.06
CA LEU A 154 0.18 -2.62 -11.13
C LEU A 154 1.34 -1.76 -10.62
N SER A 155 1.13 -0.91 -9.61
CA SER A 155 2.23 -0.15 -8.98
C SER A 155 3.29 -1.08 -8.39
N THR A 156 2.87 -2.12 -7.67
CA THR A 156 3.78 -3.11 -7.09
C THR A 156 4.53 -3.89 -8.17
N LEU A 157 3.83 -4.31 -9.24
CA LEU A 157 4.45 -5.03 -10.36
C LEU A 157 5.51 -4.17 -11.05
N LEU A 158 5.23 -2.90 -11.29
CA LEU A 158 6.16 -1.96 -11.92
C LEU A 158 7.39 -1.71 -11.02
N LEU A 159 7.20 -1.53 -9.71
CA LEU A 159 8.29 -1.39 -8.75
C LEU A 159 9.19 -2.63 -8.71
N ASN A 160 8.60 -3.83 -8.66
CA ASN A 160 9.36 -5.08 -8.67
C ASN A 160 10.12 -5.28 -9.99
N ALA A 161 9.56 -4.81 -11.10
CA ALA A 161 10.20 -4.79 -12.42
C ALA A 161 11.23 -3.65 -12.57
N LYS A 162 11.49 -2.85 -11.51
CA LYS A 162 12.37 -1.68 -11.52
C LYS A 162 11.96 -0.58 -12.52
N LYS A 163 10.71 -0.59 -12.96
CA LYS A 163 10.09 0.44 -13.81
C LYS A 163 9.59 1.60 -12.94
N ASN A 164 10.50 2.21 -12.20
CA ASN A 164 10.15 3.09 -11.09
C ASN A 164 9.47 4.40 -11.54
N ASP A 165 9.84 4.95 -12.70
CA ASP A 165 9.18 6.14 -13.26
C ASP A 165 7.74 5.85 -13.70
N GLU A 166 7.50 4.69 -14.35
CA GLU A 166 6.17 4.24 -14.73
C GLU A 166 5.30 3.98 -13.48
N ALA A 167 5.88 3.35 -12.46
CA ALA A 167 5.23 3.13 -11.18
C ALA A 167 4.80 4.45 -10.54
N LEU A 168 5.70 5.43 -10.48
CA LEU A 168 5.43 6.72 -9.88
C LEU A 168 4.28 7.46 -10.59
N ALA A 169 4.32 7.52 -11.93
CA ALA A 169 3.25 8.16 -12.71
C ALA A 169 1.89 7.48 -12.49
N LEU A 170 1.88 6.14 -12.40
CA LEU A 170 0.67 5.39 -12.10
C LEU A 170 0.16 5.63 -10.68
N ILE A 171 1.06 5.65 -9.69
CA ILE A 171 0.73 5.90 -8.28
C ILE A 171 0.13 7.30 -8.13
N GLU A 172 0.70 8.31 -8.79
CA GLU A 172 0.15 9.68 -8.81
C GLU A 172 -1.27 9.71 -9.40
N LYS A 173 -1.51 9.01 -10.52
CA LYS A 173 -2.85 8.86 -11.11
C LYS A 173 -3.82 8.16 -10.16
N GLY A 174 -3.36 7.13 -9.43
CA GLY A 174 -4.15 6.39 -8.46
C GLY A 174 -4.50 7.23 -7.23
N LEU A 175 -3.54 7.97 -6.67
CA LEU A 175 -3.73 8.86 -5.52
C LEU A 175 -4.62 10.06 -5.86
N ALA A 176 -4.61 10.56 -7.11
CA ALA A 176 -5.55 11.58 -7.56
C ALA A 176 -7.01 11.11 -7.47
N LYS A 177 -7.29 9.82 -7.68
CA LYS A 177 -8.62 9.21 -7.54
C LYS A 177 -8.92 8.73 -6.11
N TYR A 178 -7.91 8.20 -5.43
CA TYR A 178 -8.00 7.58 -4.11
C TYR A 178 -7.01 8.23 -3.14
N PRO A 179 -7.23 9.48 -2.73
CA PRO A 179 -6.26 10.25 -1.94
C PRO A 179 -5.97 9.65 -0.55
N ASN A 180 -6.82 8.74 -0.07
CA ASN A 180 -6.67 8.06 1.22
C ASN A 180 -6.19 6.61 1.09
N ASN A 181 -5.76 6.16 -0.10
CA ASN A 181 -5.24 4.81 -0.27
C ASN A 181 -3.84 4.69 0.37
N ALA A 182 -3.76 4.02 1.52
CA ALA A 182 -2.53 3.89 2.30
C ALA A 182 -1.41 3.14 1.54
N LYS A 183 -1.75 2.10 0.77
CA LYS A 183 -0.74 1.32 0.03
C LYS A 183 -0.17 2.10 -1.14
N LEU A 184 -0.99 2.87 -1.86
CA LEU A 184 -0.47 3.74 -2.92
C LEU A 184 0.47 4.80 -2.35
N LYS A 185 0.19 5.34 -1.16
CA LYS A 185 1.13 6.25 -0.46
C LYS A 185 2.44 5.55 -0.08
N GLU A 186 2.37 4.30 0.40
CA GLU A 186 3.54 3.48 0.69
C GLU A 186 4.40 3.24 -0.57
N TYR A 187 3.77 2.78 -1.67
CA TYR A 187 4.45 2.55 -2.94
C TYR A 187 5.04 3.83 -3.53
N GLN A 188 4.40 4.99 -3.29
CA GLN A 188 4.96 6.27 -3.69
C GLN A 188 6.33 6.48 -3.05
N GLY A 189 6.45 6.27 -1.74
CA GLY A 189 7.73 6.36 -1.03
C GLY A 189 8.82 5.46 -1.61
N SER A 190 8.47 4.20 -1.92
CA SER A 190 9.39 3.25 -2.56
C SER A 190 9.82 3.67 -3.97
N ALA A 191 8.87 4.11 -4.81
CA ALA A 191 9.14 4.57 -6.18
C ALA A 191 10.10 5.76 -6.19
N LEU A 192 9.88 6.69 -5.28
CA LEU A 192 10.65 7.92 -5.15
C LEU A 192 12.06 7.68 -4.65
N TYR A 193 12.21 6.74 -3.71
CA TYR A 193 13.54 6.30 -3.28
C TYR A 193 14.32 5.72 -4.47
N ALA A 194 13.67 4.89 -5.29
CA ALA A 194 14.32 4.13 -6.34
C ALA A 194 14.61 4.92 -7.64
N THR A 195 13.86 6.00 -7.93
CA THR A 195 14.07 6.83 -9.14
C THR A 195 15.19 7.86 -8.99
N GLY A 196 15.62 8.20 -7.77
CA GLY A 196 16.56 9.30 -7.54
C GLY A 196 16.05 10.68 -7.98
N ASN A 197 14.80 10.77 -8.47
CA ASN A 197 14.17 11.93 -9.08
C ASN A 197 13.59 12.87 -8.00
N THR A 198 14.46 13.17 -7.03
CA THR A 198 14.17 13.90 -5.80
C THR A 198 13.63 15.29 -6.10
N ASP A 199 14.15 15.99 -7.12
CA ASP A 199 13.76 17.37 -7.42
C ASP A 199 12.34 17.49 -8.00
N LYS A 200 11.95 16.57 -8.89
CA LYS A 200 10.60 16.54 -9.44
C LYS A 200 9.58 16.21 -8.35
N PHE A 201 9.92 15.27 -7.47
CA PHE A 201 9.06 14.94 -6.34
C PHE A 201 8.93 16.09 -5.33
N LEU A 202 10.03 16.77 -5.02
CA LEU A 202 10.01 17.95 -4.15
C LEU A 202 9.06 19.01 -4.70
N THR A 203 9.10 19.25 -6.01
CA THR A 203 8.19 20.19 -6.69
C THR A 203 6.73 19.76 -6.58
N ASN A 204 6.41 18.51 -6.94
CA ASN A 204 5.04 17.98 -6.84
C ASN A 204 4.51 18.06 -5.41
N LEU A 205 5.34 17.68 -4.43
CA LEU A 205 4.94 17.69 -3.03
C LEU A 205 4.65 19.10 -2.51
N LYS A 206 5.46 20.09 -2.92
CA LYS A 206 5.20 21.51 -2.63
C LYS A 206 3.89 21.99 -3.27
N GLU A 207 3.60 21.59 -4.50
CA GLU A 207 2.32 21.92 -5.15
C GLU A 207 1.12 21.26 -4.46
N GLN A 208 1.26 20.02 -4.01
CA GLN A 208 0.22 19.32 -3.26
C GLN A 208 -0.03 19.98 -1.90
N LEU A 209 1.02 20.37 -1.19
CA LEU A 209 0.92 21.09 0.08
C LEU A 209 0.37 22.50 -0.09
N ALA A 210 0.63 23.17 -1.22
CA ALA A 210 0.00 24.45 -1.54
C ALA A 210 -1.53 24.31 -1.72
N LYS A 211 -2.00 23.17 -2.25
CA LYS A 211 -3.44 22.86 -2.41
C LYS A 211 -4.08 22.35 -1.13
N ASN A 212 -3.36 21.55 -0.35
CA ASN A 212 -3.81 20.97 0.91
C ASN A 212 -2.71 21.09 2.00
N PRO A 213 -2.66 22.23 2.70
CA PRO A 213 -1.63 22.48 3.71
C PRO A 213 -1.81 21.64 4.99
N ASN A 214 -2.92 20.92 5.13
CA ASN A 214 -3.20 20.08 6.30
C ASN A 214 -2.94 18.59 6.05
N ASP A 215 -2.31 18.21 4.93
CA ASP A 215 -1.92 16.83 4.67
C ASP A 215 -0.67 16.45 5.46
N ALA A 216 -0.87 15.84 6.62
CA ALA A 216 0.18 15.36 7.51
C ALA A 216 1.17 14.40 6.81
N THR A 217 0.69 13.59 5.86
CA THR A 217 1.54 12.61 5.16
C THR A 217 2.46 13.31 4.17
N ASN A 218 1.97 14.34 3.48
CA ASN A 218 2.80 15.10 2.57
C ASN A 218 3.85 15.95 3.28
N TRP A 219 3.52 16.50 4.46
CA TRP A 219 4.54 17.13 5.32
C TRP A 219 5.62 16.14 5.76
N TYR A 220 5.23 14.91 6.15
CA TYR A 220 6.20 13.87 6.49
C TYR A 220 7.10 13.52 5.30
N ASN A 221 6.52 13.29 4.13
CA ASN A 221 7.27 12.97 2.91
C ASN A 221 8.21 14.11 2.50
N LEU A 222 7.84 15.37 2.77
CA LEU A 222 8.66 16.54 2.47
C LEU A 222 9.87 16.56 3.39
N GLY A 223 9.66 16.28 4.68
CA GLY A 223 10.72 16.11 5.65
C GLY A 223 11.71 15.01 5.26
N VAL A 224 11.22 13.82 4.85
CA VAL A 224 12.08 12.71 4.42
C VAL A 224 12.97 13.12 3.25
N LEU A 225 12.43 13.89 2.31
CA LEU A 225 13.17 14.31 1.13
C LEU A 225 14.22 15.38 1.47
N GLN A 226 13.84 16.35 2.28
CA GLN A 226 14.73 17.41 2.76
C GLN A 226 15.84 16.86 3.66
N ALA A 227 15.59 15.79 4.43
CA ALA A 227 16.59 15.18 5.31
C ALA A 227 17.75 14.50 4.54
N LYS A 228 17.60 14.24 3.23
CA LYS A 228 18.66 13.63 2.42
C LYS A 228 19.86 14.55 2.18
N THR A 229 19.66 15.87 2.29
CA THR A 229 20.71 16.85 2.00
C THR A 229 20.98 17.68 3.26
N PRO A 230 22.24 17.76 3.73
CA PRO A 230 22.57 18.55 4.93
C PRO A 230 22.12 20.01 4.87
N ALA A 231 22.10 20.60 3.67
CA ALA A 231 21.65 21.98 3.46
C ALA A 231 20.17 22.22 3.79
N THR A 232 19.34 21.18 3.77
CA THR A 232 17.89 21.25 4.01
C THR A 232 17.47 20.60 5.34
N GLU A 233 18.41 20.35 6.25
CA GLU A 233 18.16 19.74 7.56
C GLU A 233 17.13 20.53 8.39
N THR A 234 17.26 21.87 8.41
CA THR A 234 16.32 22.73 9.17
C THR A 234 14.92 22.68 8.58
N ASP A 235 14.79 22.65 7.26
CA ASP A 235 13.50 22.53 6.60
C ASP A 235 12.88 21.15 6.88
N ALA A 236 13.69 20.09 6.88
CA ALA A 236 13.24 18.74 7.19
C ALA A 236 12.65 18.65 8.59
N ILE A 237 13.34 19.22 9.58
CA ILE A 237 12.86 19.32 10.97
C ILE A 237 11.50 20.03 11.02
N ALA A 238 11.35 21.17 10.35
CA ALA A 238 10.09 21.91 10.33
C ALA A 238 8.95 21.10 9.66
N SER A 239 9.24 20.42 8.56
CA SER A 239 8.29 19.55 7.86
C SER A 239 7.83 18.38 8.74
N PHE A 240 8.74 17.71 9.45
CA PHE A 240 8.37 16.64 10.39
C PHE A 240 7.54 17.16 11.58
N GLN A 241 7.87 18.34 12.12
CA GLN A 241 7.08 18.96 13.18
C GLN A 241 5.65 19.26 12.71
N LYS A 242 5.48 19.75 11.48
CA LYS A 242 4.15 19.94 10.88
C LYS A 242 3.41 18.63 10.64
N ALA A 243 4.11 17.58 10.20
CA ALA A 243 3.51 16.25 10.09
C ALA A 243 2.98 15.75 11.44
N ILE A 244 3.75 15.93 12.52
CA ILE A 244 3.36 15.55 13.89
C ILE A 244 2.14 16.34 14.37
N GLU A 245 2.12 17.66 14.15
CA GLU A 245 1.00 18.54 14.50
C GLU A 245 -0.31 18.10 13.83
N LEU A 246 -0.23 17.68 12.56
CA LEU A 246 -1.39 17.32 11.74
C LEU A 246 -1.77 15.83 11.80
N ALA A 247 -0.90 14.96 12.36
CA ALA A 247 -1.11 13.51 12.33
C ALA A 247 -2.33 13.02 13.13
N GLY A 248 -2.85 13.83 14.05
CA GLY A 248 -4.00 13.46 14.89
C GLY A 248 -3.74 12.16 15.66
N THR A 249 -4.63 11.18 15.52
CA THR A 249 -4.52 9.85 16.17
C THR A 249 -3.78 8.81 15.33
N ASN A 250 -3.13 9.20 14.22
CA ASN A 250 -2.37 8.28 13.38
C ASN A 250 -1.03 7.91 14.04
N THR A 251 -1.05 6.90 14.90
CA THR A 251 0.13 6.42 15.66
C THR A 251 1.29 6.00 14.76
N ALA A 252 1.02 5.41 13.59
CA ALA A 252 2.08 4.99 12.67
C ALA A 252 2.81 6.21 12.07
N LEU A 253 2.07 7.23 11.63
CA LEU A 253 2.65 8.47 11.13
C LEU A 253 3.41 9.22 12.23
N LEU A 254 2.86 9.30 13.44
CA LEU A 254 3.53 9.89 14.59
C LEU A 254 4.85 9.16 14.89
N ASN A 255 4.84 7.83 14.95
CA ASN A 255 6.03 7.03 15.20
C ASN A 255 7.13 7.31 14.17
N ASN A 256 6.78 7.26 12.88
CA ASN A 256 7.73 7.48 11.79
C ASN A 256 8.23 8.94 11.77
N SER A 257 7.37 9.91 12.05
CA SER A 257 7.75 11.33 12.07
C SER A 257 8.67 11.65 13.24
N TYR A 258 8.41 11.13 14.45
CA TYR A 258 9.32 11.30 15.59
C TYR A 258 10.67 10.60 15.35
N GLN A 259 10.67 9.39 14.81
CA GLN A 259 11.91 8.69 14.44
C GLN A 259 12.78 9.52 13.48
N ASN A 260 12.20 9.98 12.37
CA ASN A 260 12.93 10.78 11.39
C ASN A 260 13.36 12.14 11.96
N LEU A 261 12.52 12.78 12.77
CA LEU A 261 12.85 14.03 13.45
C LEU A 261 14.05 13.86 14.40
N VAL A 262 14.11 12.76 15.15
CA VAL A 262 15.25 12.43 16.01
C VAL A 262 16.52 12.26 15.17
N TYR A 263 16.52 11.38 14.18
CA TYR A 263 17.72 11.13 13.37
C TYR A 263 18.18 12.37 12.61
N THR A 264 17.26 13.16 12.07
CA THR A 264 17.58 14.44 11.43
C THR A 264 18.20 15.42 12.43
N SER A 265 17.70 15.47 13.66
CA SER A 265 18.24 16.34 14.72
C SER A 265 19.62 15.90 15.23
N LEU A 266 19.91 14.60 15.21
CA LEU A 266 21.24 14.06 15.56
C LEU A 266 22.27 14.40 14.47
N GLY A 267 21.83 14.41 13.21
CA GLY A 267 22.66 14.64 12.03
C GLY A 267 23.64 13.48 11.77
N ASP A 268 24.66 13.73 10.96
CA ASP A 268 25.73 12.77 10.70
C ASP A 268 26.70 12.69 11.92
N ASP A 269 26.28 11.94 12.93
CA ASP A 269 27.05 11.78 14.15
C ASP A 269 28.37 11.04 13.93
N ALA A 270 28.42 10.12 12.96
CA ALA A 270 29.64 9.39 12.61
C ALA A 270 30.72 10.36 12.13
N LYS A 271 30.38 11.26 11.20
CA LYS A 271 31.30 12.30 10.71
C LYS A 271 31.72 13.27 11.82
N ALA A 272 30.81 13.61 12.73
CA ALA A 272 31.14 14.43 13.88
C ALA A 272 32.17 13.74 14.79
N VAL A 273 31.97 12.46 15.11
CA VAL A 273 32.89 11.66 15.93
C VAL A 273 34.25 11.49 15.26
N GLU A 274 34.29 11.23 13.95
CA GLU A 274 35.53 11.16 13.17
C GLU A 274 36.32 12.48 13.24
N SER A 275 35.64 13.60 13.04
CA SER A 275 36.24 14.94 13.12
C SER A 275 36.81 15.21 14.51
N ILE A 276 36.06 14.87 15.56
CA ILE A 276 36.51 14.99 16.96
C ILE A 276 37.74 14.12 17.20
N ASN A 277 37.74 12.86 16.76
CA ASN A 277 38.86 11.93 16.98
C ASN A 277 40.16 12.43 16.31
N THR A 278 40.05 12.98 15.10
CA THR A 278 41.17 13.54 14.35
C THR A 278 41.76 14.77 15.05
N LEU A 279 40.90 15.67 15.53
CA LEU A 279 41.32 16.91 16.17
C LEU A 279 41.81 16.73 17.61
N ARG A 280 41.42 15.64 18.29
CA ARG A 280 41.68 15.47 19.73
C ARG A 280 43.15 15.59 20.13
N LYS A 281 44.07 15.19 19.26
CA LYS A 281 45.52 15.27 19.51
C LYS A 281 46.15 16.56 18.96
N SER A 282 45.69 17.03 17.81
CA SER A 282 46.30 18.14 17.07
C SER A 282 45.73 19.51 17.43
N ASN A 283 44.44 19.57 17.81
CA ASN A 283 43.74 20.79 18.19
C ASN A 283 42.62 20.49 19.21
N PRO A 284 42.96 20.32 20.50
CA PRO A 284 42.02 19.91 21.55
C PRO A 284 40.87 20.90 21.80
N ASP A 285 41.10 22.21 21.61
CA ASP A 285 40.07 23.23 21.79
C ASP A 285 38.99 23.11 20.71
N GLU A 286 39.39 22.89 19.46
CA GLU A 286 38.45 22.69 18.37
C GLU A 286 37.68 21.37 18.52
N ALA A 287 38.36 20.30 18.98
CA ALA A 287 37.69 19.06 19.34
C ALA A 287 36.64 19.27 20.43
N THR A 288 36.93 20.11 21.44
CA THR A 288 36.01 20.42 22.53
C THR A 288 34.76 21.16 22.03
N LYS A 289 34.91 22.12 21.11
CA LYS A 289 33.76 22.81 20.48
C LYS A 289 32.84 21.83 19.75
N LEU A 290 33.41 20.89 18.99
CA LEU A 290 32.63 19.87 18.29
C LEU A 290 31.91 18.91 19.25
N ILE A 291 32.54 18.56 20.39
CA ILE A 291 31.92 17.75 21.44
C ILE A 291 30.71 18.48 22.04
N GLU A 292 30.83 19.77 22.37
CA GLU A 292 29.72 20.54 22.92
C GLU A 292 28.61 20.78 21.87
N ALA A 293 28.97 21.02 20.60
CA ALA A 293 27.99 21.09 19.51
C ALA A 293 27.22 19.78 19.33
N ARG A 294 27.93 18.64 19.37
CA ARG A 294 27.32 17.30 19.36
C ARG A 294 26.38 17.12 20.55
N LYS A 295 26.82 17.41 21.77
CA LYS A 295 25.97 17.34 22.97
C LYS A 295 24.73 18.23 22.85
N GLY A 296 24.87 19.42 22.28
CA GLY A 296 23.77 20.33 21.99
C GLY A 296 22.73 19.74 21.04
N ARG A 297 23.15 19.09 19.95
CA ARG A 297 22.24 18.37 19.04
C ARG A 297 21.47 17.25 19.75
N PHE A 298 22.16 16.46 20.55
CA PHE A 298 21.54 15.35 21.29
C PHE A 298 20.55 15.86 22.35
N ASN A 299 20.85 16.97 23.04
CA ASN A 299 19.88 17.62 23.93
C ASN A 299 18.62 18.11 23.21
N LYS A 300 18.75 18.65 21.98
CA LYS A 300 17.60 19.06 21.17
C LYS A 300 16.76 17.87 20.70
N ALA A 301 17.40 16.74 20.39
CA ALA A 301 16.73 15.52 19.94
C ALA A 301 16.02 14.77 21.08
N LEU A 302 16.48 14.92 22.33
CA LEU A 302 15.97 14.21 23.50
C LEU A 302 14.43 14.24 23.65
N PRO A 303 13.74 15.40 23.67
CA PRO A 303 12.28 15.42 23.82
C PRO A 303 11.55 14.68 22.69
N TYR A 304 12.11 14.68 21.47
CA TYR A 304 11.53 13.94 20.34
C TYR A 304 11.74 12.44 20.49
N ALA A 305 12.90 12.01 21.00
CA ALA A 305 13.19 10.61 21.26
C ALA A 305 12.31 10.05 22.39
N GLU A 306 12.03 10.83 23.43
CA GLU A 306 11.09 10.46 24.49
C GLU A 306 9.67 10.28 23.93
N LYS A 307 9.24 11.19 23.04
CA LYS A 307 7.94 11.08 22.35
C LYS A 307 7.88 9.91 21.37
N TRP A 308 8.98 9.59 20.69
CA TRP A 308 9.08 8.41 19.84
C TRP A 308 8.82 7.13 20.64
N LEU A 309 9.51 6.95 21.77
CA LEU A 309 9.30 5.80 22.65
C LEU A 309 7.89 5.78 23.27
N GLN A 310 7.30 6.93 23.59
CA GLN A 310 5.91 7.00 24.05
C GLN A 310 4.92 6.51 22.98
N THR A 311 5.20 6.80 21.71
CA THR A 311 4.34 6.41 20.58
C THR A 311 4.44 4.92 20.29
N ASN A 312 5.63 4.33 20.46
CA ASN A 312 5.85 2.89 20.32
C ASN A 312 6.78 2.35 21.43
N PRO A 313 6.20 1.93 22.58
CA PRO A 313 6.97 1.53 23.76
C PRO A 313 7.87 0.30 23.59
N GLU A 314 7.62 -0.51 22.57
CA GLU A 314 8.36 -1.74 22.25
C GLU A 314 9.40 -1.55 21.13
N ASN A 315 9.58 -0.31 20.63
CA ASN A 315 10.56 -0.02 19.60
C ASN A 315 11.99 -0.04 20.18
N ILE A 316 12.77 -1.07 19.81
CA ILE A 316 14.16 -1.24 20.27
C ILE A 316 15.07 -0.11 19.78
N ASP A 317 14.87 0.41 18.57
CA ASP A 317 15.67 1.51 18.04
C ASP A 317 15.46 2.79 18.85
N ALA A 318 14.22 3.07 19.26
CA ALA A 318 13.88 4.21 20.12
C ALA A 318 14.57 4.09 21.49
N VAL A 319 14.54 2.91 22.09
CA VAL A 319 15.22 2.64 23.37
C VAL A 319 16.73 2.78 23.23
N THR A 320 17.31 2.21 22.17
CA THR A 320 18.76 2.27 21.88
C THR A 320 19.21 3.71 21.66
N THR A 321 18.44 4.48 20.89
CA THR A 321 18.71 5.89 20.61
C THR A 321 18.61 6.74 21.88
N LEU A 322 17.57 6.52 22.71
CA LEU A 322 17.44 7.22 24.00
C LEU A 322 18.57 6.90 24.96
N ARG A 323 18.99 5.64 25.06
CA ARG A 323 20.17 5.22 25.84
C ARG A 323 21.40 6.04 25.45
N GLU A 324 21.68 6.14 24.16
CA GLU A 324 22.81 6.90 23.63
C GLU A 324 22.70 8.39 23.91
N ILE A 325 21.51 8.98 23.68
CA ILE A 325 21.24 10.37 24.01
C ILE A 325 21.49 10.63 25.50
N TYR A 326 20.96 9.80 26.40
CA TYR A 326 21.21 9.95 27.82
C TYR A 326 22.68 9.79 28.21
N SER A 327 23.41 8.85 27.61
CA SER A 327 24.86 8.71 27.84
C SER A 327 25.64 9.96 27.43
N ILE A 328 25.33 10.55 26.28
CA ILE A 328 26.03 11.71 25.72
C ILE A 328 25.67 13.00 26.46
N THR A 329 24.43 13.12 26.90
CA THR A 329 23.92 14.26 27.68
C THR A 329 24.23 14.13 29.18
N LYS A 330 24.96 13.08 29.58
CA LYS A 330 25.44 12.78 30.95
C LYS A 330 24.32 12.41 31.95
N ASN A 331 23.19 11.89 31.48
CA ASN A 331 22.14 11.31 32.32
C ASN A 331 22.32 9.79 32.48
N GLN A 332 23.30 9.38 33.31
CA GLN A 332 23.68 7.96 33.44
C GLN A 332 22.58 7.07 34.04
N ALA A 333 21.74 7.63 34.93
CA ALA A 333 20.63 6.90 35.51
C ALA A 333 19.62 6.47 34.43
N LYS A 334 19.21 7.41 33.57
CA LYS A 334 18.30 7.13 32.45
C LYS A 334 18.94 6.28 31.36
N ALA A 335 20.24 6.44 31.10
CA ALA A 335 20.95 5.55 30.18
C ALA A 335 20.93 4.09 30.67
N THR A 336 21.10 3.88 31.98
CA THR A 336 21.05 2.55 32.61
C THR A 336 19.64 1.96 32.54
N GLU A 337 18.60 2.78 32.78
CA GLU A 337 17.19 2.38 32.64
C GLU A 337 16.89 1.91 31.20
N MET A 338 17.31 2.68 30.19
CA MET A 338 17.10 2.31 28.80
C MET A 338 17.89 1.06 28.39
N LYS A 339 19.10 0.86 28.92
CA LYS A 339 19.87 -0.37 28.71
C LYS A 339 19.14 -1.61 29.25
N ALA A 340 18.54 -1.51 30.44
CA ALA A 340 17.75 -2.59 31.01
C ALA A 340 16.50 -2.89 30.16
N LYS A 341 15.79 -1.83 29.73
CA LYS A 341 14.61 -1.96 28.85
C LYS A 341 14.97 -2.60 27.50
N GLN A 342 16.11 -2.23 26.91
CA GLN A 342 16.59 -2.82 25.66
C GLN A 342 16.78 -4.33 25.80
N ALA A 343 17.48 -4.78 26.86
CA ALA A 343 17.70 -6.20 27.10
C ALA A 343 16.39 -6.97 27.32
N GLU A 344 15.40 -6.36 27.99
CA GLU A 344 14.06 -6.95 28.15
C GLU A 344 13.36 -7.16 26.80
N LEU A 345 13.41 -6.16 25.91
CA LEU A 345 12.79 -6.24 24.59
C LEU A 345 13.49 -7.25 23.68
N GLU A 346 14.82 -7.29 23.68
CA GLU A 346 15.62 -8.27 22.92
C GLU A 346 15.31 -9.71 23.37
N ALA A 347 15.13 -9.93 24.68
CA ALA A 347 14.77 -11.25 25.21
C ALA A 347 13.37 -11.74 24.79
N LYS A 348 12.46 -10.81 24.42
CA LYS A 348 11.11 -11.14 23.92
C LYS A 348 11.08 -11.48 22.44
N GLN A 349 12.13 -11.18 21.68
CA GLN A 349 12.17 -11.50 20.25
C GLN A 349 12.44 -13.00 20.05
N PRO A 350 11.71 -13.67 19.13
CA PRO A 350 12.01 -15.05 18.80
C PRO A 350 13.44 -15.12 18.25
N LYS A 351 14.27 -15.97 18.86
CA LYS A 351 15.60 -16.29 18.32
C LYS A 351 15.38 -16.89 16.93
N GLN A 352 15.88 -16.20 15.90
CA GLN A 352 15.85 -16.67 14.51
C GLN A 352 16.69 -17.94 14.34
#